data_AF-A0A1F3ITG4-F1
#
_entry.id   AF-A0A1F3ITG4-F1
#
_cell.length_a   1.000
_cell.length_b   1.000
_cell.length_c   1.000
_cell.angle_alpha   90.00
_cell.angle_beta   90.00
_cell.angle_gamma   90.00
#
_symmetry.space_group_name_H-M   'P 1'
#
loop_
_entity.id
_entity.type
_entity.pdbx_description
1 polymer ?
#
loop_
_entity_poly.entity_id
_entity_poly.type
_entity_poly.pdbx_seq_one_letter_code
_entity_poly.pdbx_strand_id
1 'polypeptide(L)'
;MESPVINNPEEKKGSSKGWRIVGIIALFGLIGVLIYFNVTANQRHQKAMAEMQQKYQQEITRLTQANKTIDSLSTIANHLGKYRGLVEAGYTRDSSRIVIPHKIGDVVTLKVDNSNVVITDIIVGGGMFEYYVRYRVMNASRKIEEIAPEMVF
;
A
#
# COMPACT_ATOMS: atom_id res chain seq x y z
N MET A 1 95.84 -39.91 45.02
CA MET A 1 94.43 -39.65 45.42
C MET A 1 93.95 -38.45 44.62
N GLU A 2 92.97 -38.68 43.73
CA GLU A 2 91.67 -37.97 43.66
C GLU A 2 91.63 -36.48 44.07
N SER A 3 91.03 -35.50 43.38
CA SER A 3 90.17 -35.38 42.19
C SER A 3 90.18 -33.87 41.74
N PRO A 4 89.22 -33.28 40.97
CA PRO A 4 89.50 -32.76 39.64
C PRO A 4 89.22 -31.25 39.42
N VAL A 5 89.67 -30.78 38.25
CA VAL A 5 89.12 -29.75 37.32
C VAL A 5 87.84 -29.02 37.75
N ILE A 6 87.81 -27.68 37.56
CA ILE A 6 86.82 -26.93 36.73
C ILE A 6 87.33 -25.50 36.53
N ASN A 7 87.76 -25.19 35.31
CA ASN A 7 87.85 -23.81 34.80
C ASN A 7 86.43 -23.31 34.58
N ASN A 8 86.01 -22.29 35.34
CA ASN A 8 84.73 -21.63 35.13
C ASN A 8 84.97 -20.36 34.29
N PRO A 9 84.28 -20.19 33.14
CA PRO A 9 84.52 -19.06 32.26
C PRO A 9 83.97 -17.76 32.85
N GLU A 10 84.76 -16.69 32.72
CA GLU A 10 84.37 -15.34 33.12
C GLU A 10 83.07 -14.91 32.43
N GLU A 11 82.08 -14.61 33.26
CA GLU A 11 80.73 -14.19 32.92
C GLU A 11 80.79 -12.77 32.29
N LYS A 12 80.68 -12.65 30.97
CA LYS A 12 80.59 -11.36 30.26
C LYS A 12 79.29 -10.62 30.59
N LYS A 13 79.30 -9.88 31.69
CA LYS A 13 78.19 -9.05 32.19
C LYS A 13 78.24 -7.63 31.60
N GLY A 14 78.05 -7.51 30.28
CA GLY A 14 78.30 -6.24 29.57
C GLY A 14 77.33 -5.85 28.46
N SER A 15 76.18 -6.52 28.28
CA SER A 15 75.27 -6.27 27.14
C SER A 15 73.76 -6.27 27.48
N SER A 16 73.36 -6.32 28.75
CA SER A 16 71.93 -6.48 29.10
C SER A 16 71.16 -5.15 29.25
N LYS A 17 71.85 -4.02 29.48
CA LYS A 17 71.20 -2.71 29.70
C LYS A 17 70.76 -2.04 28.39
N GLY A 18 71.56 -2.12 27.32
CA GLY A 18 71.20 -1.56 26.01
C GLY A 18 70.01 -2.28 25.36
N TRP A 19 69.99 -3.61 25.42
CA TRP A 19 68.87 -4.43 24.91
C TRP A 19 67.56 -4.18 25.65
N ARG A 20 67.61 -3.84 26.94
CA ARG A 20 66.42 -3.43 27.72
C ARG A 20 65.83 -2.12 27.21
N ILE A 21 66.66 -1.14 26.86
CA ILE A 21 66.19 0.17 26.33
C ILE A 21 65.56 -0.02 24.94
N VAL A 22 66.19 -0.80 24.07
CA VAL A 22 65.63 -1.13 22.75
C VAL A 22 64.29 -1.86 22.86
N GLY A 23 64.17 -2.80 23.80
CA GLY A 23 62.91 -3.50 24.08
C GLY A 23 61.79 -2.57 24.54
N ILE A 24 62.10 -1.57 25.36
CA ILE A 24 61.13 -0.57 25.83
C ILE A 24 60.64 0.32 24.67
N ILE A 25 61.55 0.78 23.80
CA ILE A 25 61.19 1.61 22.63
C ILE A 25 60.31 0.81 21.65
N ALA A 26 60.65 -0.46 21.40
CA ALA A 26 59.83 -1.34 20.57
C ALA A 26 58.44 -1.57 21.16
N LEU A 27 58.32 -1.70 22.49
CA LEU A 27 57.04 -1.85 23.19
C LEU A 27 56.14 -0.61 23.01
N PHE A 28 56.70 0.60 23.19
CA PHE A 28 55.94 1.84 22.99
C PHE A 28 55.50 2.02 21.54
N GLY A 29 56.34 1.65 20.56
CA GLY A 29 55.97 1.64 19.15
C GLY A 29 54.78 0.71 18.87
N LEU A 30 54.78 -0.50 19.44
CA LEU A 30 53.71 -1.49 19.27
C LEU A 30 52.40 -1.02 19.94
N ILE A 31 52.49 -0.44 21.13
CA ILE A 31 51.33 0.18 21.81
C ILE A 31 50.75 1.31 20.97
N GLY A 32 51.57 2.18 20.39
CA GLY A 32 51.12 3.26 19.51
C GLY A 32 50.38 2.76 18.28
N VAL A 33 50.89 1.69 17.64
CA VAL A 33 50.24 1.05 16.48
C VAL A 33 48.88 0.45 16.88
N LEU A 34 48.80 -0.24 18.03
CA LEU A 34 47.54 -0.82 18.52
C LEU A 34 46.49 0.26 18.82
N ILE A 35 46.89 1.38 19.44
CA ILE A 35 45.99 2.51 19.69
C ILE A 35 45.49 3.10 18.37
N TYR A 36 46.37 3.30 17.39
CA TYR A 36 46.00 3.84 16.08
C TYR A 36 44.98 2.95 15.35
N PHE A 37 45.21 1.62 15.33
CA PHE A 37 44.27 0.67 14.74
C PHE A 37 42.93 0.66 15.47
N ASN A 38 42.92 0.71 16.81
CA ASN A 38 41.70 0.73 17.60
C ASN A 38 40.87 2.01 17.35
N VAL A 39 41.50 3.18 17.36
CA VAL A 39 40.84 4.46 17.04
C VAL A 39 40.25 4.44 15.63
N THR A 40 41.02 3.93 14.66
CA THR A 40 40.57 3.83 13.27
C THR A 40 39.39 2.86 13.12
N ALA A 41 39.41 1.71 13.80
CA ALA A 41 38.32 0.76 13.80
C ALA A 41 37.06 1.34 14.45
N ASN A 42 37.20 1.99 15.60
CA ASN A 42 36.09 2.63 16.31
C ASN A 42 35.44 3.74 15.45
N GLN A 43 36.22 4.55 14.74
CA GLN A 43 35.68 5.54 13.81
C GLN A 43 34.87 4.92 12.67
N ARG A 44 35.32 3.78 12.12
CA ARG A 44 34.58 3.05 11.08
C ARG A 44 33.26 2.51 11.62
N HIS A 45 33.25 1.96 12.83
CA HIS A 45 32.04 1.49 13.49
C HIS A 45 31.07 2.63 13.79
N GLN A 46 31.54 3.77 14.27
CA GLN A 46 30.69 4.93 14.50
C GLN A 46 30.08 5.47 13.21
N LYS A 47 30.87 5.56 12.13
CA LYS A 47 30.36 5.96 10.80
C LYS A 47 29.33 4.98 10.27
N ALA A 48 29.59 3.67 10.36
CA ALA A 48 28.66 2.64 9.92
C ALA A 48 27.36 2.66 10.73
N MET A 49 27.44 2.88 12.04
CA MET A 49 26.26 3.03 12.91
C MET A 49 25.46 4.29 12.57
N ALA A 50 26.13 5.41 12.33
CA ALA A 50 25.46 6.65 11.93
C ALA A 50 24.75 6.52 10.57
N GLU A 51 25.40 5.89 9.58
CA GLU A 51 24.80 5.62 8.27
C GLU A 51 23.62 4.66 8.39
N MET A 52 23.75 3.61 9.19
CA MET A 52 22.67 2.66 9.47
C MET A 52 21.48 3.37 10.13
N GLN A 53 21.71 4.21 11.14
CA GLN A 53 20.66 4.99 11.79
C GLN A 53 19.96 5.94 10.81
N GLN A 54 20.70 6.59 9.92
CA GLN A 54 20.10 7.43 8.88
C GLN A 54 19.22 6.61 7.93
N LYS A 55 19.68 5.44 7.47
CA LYS A 55 18.88 4.53 6.63
C LYS A 55 17.61 4.09 7.36
N TYR A 56 17.71 3.69 8.63
CA TYR A 56 16.53 3.34 9.42
C TYR A 56 15.56 4.51 9.57
N GLN A 57 16.04 5.74 9.80
CA GLN A 57 15.17 6.91 9.88
C GLN A 57 14.48 7.22 8.54
N GLN A 58 15.20 7.06 7.42
CA GLN A 58 14.62 7.19 6.08
C GLN A 58 13.54 6.13 5.83
N GLU A 59 13.81 4.87 6.21
CA GLU A 59 12.85 3.77 6.12
C GLU A 59 11.58 4.07 6.92
N ILE A 60 11.73 4.49 8.19
CA ILE A 60 10.61 4.86 9.07
C ILE A 60 9.82 6.04 8.49
N THR A 61 10.50 7.06 7.97
CA THR A 61 9.86 8.22 7.34
C THR A 61 9.06 7.80 6.12
N ARG A 62 9.63 6.95 5.25
CA ARG A 62 8.97 6.40 4.07
C ARG A 62 7.73 5.59 4.46
N LEU A 63 7.85 4.71 5.44
CA LEU A 63 6.72 3.91 5.95
C LEU A 63 5.63 4.80 6.55
N THR A 64 6.01 5.84 7.27
CA THR A 64 5.05 6.80 7.85
C THR A 64 4.29 7.57 6.76
N GLN A 65 4.98 7.98 5.69
CA GLN A 65 4.33 8.63 4.54
C GLN A 65 3.38 7.67 3.80
N ALA A 66 3.79 6.41 3.61
CA ALA A 66 2.94 5.40 3.00
C ALA A 66 1.67 5.14 3.84
N ASN A 67 1.81 5.00 5.16
CA ASN A 67 0.67 4.81 6.07
C ASN A 67 -0.30 6.00 6.03
N LYS A 68 0.20 7.24 6.05
CA LYS A 68 -0.65 8.44 5.88
C LYS A 68 -1.44 8.41 4.58
N THR A 69 -0.81 7.94 3.50
CA THR A 69 -1.47 7.80 2.20
C THR A 69 -2.58 6.75 2.27
N ILE A 70 -2.31 5.58 2.87
CA ILE A 70 -3.30 4.51 3.07
C ILE A 70 -4.49 5.01 3.90
N ASP A 71 -4.25 5.73 4.99
CA ASP A 71 -5.30 6.26 5.85
C ASP A 71 -6.19 7.27 5.10
N SER A 72 -5.57 8.13 4.29
CA SER A 72 -6.30 9.10 3.46
C SER A 72 -7.18 8.42 2.41
N LEU A 73 -6.64 7.39 1.74
CA LEU A 73 -7.38 6.59 0.76
C LEU A 73 -8.51 5.81 1.40
N SER A 74 -8.28 5.21 2.58
CA SER A 74 -9.30 4.52 3.35
C SER A 74 -10.44 5.46 3.73
N THR A 75 -10.12 6.68 4.16
CA THR A 75 -11.13 7.71 4.48
C THR A 75 -11.99 8.06 3.27
N ILE A 76 -11.36 8.30 2.11
CA ILE A 76 -12.07 8.61 0.86
C ILE A 76 -12.91 7.40 0.42
N ALA A 77 -12.35 6.20 0.43
CA ALA A 77 -13.04 4.98 0.05
C ALA A 77 -14.26 4.72 0.94
N ASN A 78 -14.14 4.92 2.26
CA ASN A 78 -15.25 4.81 3.19
C ASN A 78 -16.33 5.86 2.94
N HIS A 79 -15.95 7.08 2.57
CA HIS A 79 -16.90 8.11 2.19
C HIS A 79 -17.64 7.74 0.89
N LEU A 80 -16.93 7.29 -0.14
CA LEU A 80 -17.51 6.87 -1.42
C LEU A 80 -18.36 5.61 -1.30
N GLY A 81 -17.99 4.68 -0.42
CA GLY A 81 -18.75 3.46 -0.14
C GLY A 81 -20.19 3.73 0.27
N LYS A 82 -20.46 4.86 0.95
CA LYS A 82 -21.82 5.29 1.32
C LYS A 82 -22.71 5.55 0.11
N TYR A 83 -22.14 5.98 -1.01
CA TYR A 83 -22.87 6.30 -2.23
C TYR A 83 -22.98 5.12 -3.20
N ARG A 84 -22.38 3.98 -2.88
CA ARG A 84 -22.36 2.81 -3.77
C ARG A 84 -23.75 2.39 -4.22
N GLY A 85 -24.70 2.27 -3.29
CA GLY A 85 -26.08 1.89 -3.61
C GLY A 85 -26.79 2.91 -4.52
N LEU A 86 -26.51 4.21 -4.35
CA LEU A 86 -27.06 5.26 -5.21
C LEU A 86 -26.50 5.16 -6.64
N VAL A 87 -25.19 4.91 -6.76
CA VAL A 87 -24.53 4.74 -8.06
C VAL A 87 -25.01 3.47 -8.76
N GLU A 88 -25.10 2.34 -8.05
CA GLU A 88 -25.66 1.09 -8.60
C GLU A 88 -27.13 1.28 -9.01
N ALA A 89 -27.95 1.96 -8.21
CA ALA A 89 -29.33 2.26 -8.57
C ALA A 89 -29.43 3.18 -9.81
N GLY A 90 -28.56 4.20 -9.91
CA GLY A 90 -28.47 5.07 -11.07
C GLY A 90 -28.07 4.31 -12.33
N TYR A 91 -27.06 3.45 -12.24
CA TYR A 91 -26.63 2.59 -13.34
C TYR A 91 -27.72 1.61 -13.78
N THR A 92 -28.41 0.95 -12.84
CA THR A 92 -29.52 0.05 -13.15
C THR A 92 -30.71 0.78 -13.78
N ARG A 93 -31.04 1.98 -13.29
CA ARG A 93 -32.06 2.85 -13.89
C ARG A 93 -31.70 3.25 -15.31
N ASP A 94 -30.45 3.62 -15.56
CA ASP A 94 -30.01 4.06 -16.87
C ASP A 94 -29.88 2.88 -17.84
N SER A 95 -29.43 1.72 -17.36
CA SER A 95 -29.39 0.46 -18.12
C SER A 95 -30.78 -0.01 -18.54
N SER A 96 -31.78 0.06 -17.64
CA SER A 96 -33.16 -0.30 -17.98
C SER A 96 -33.78 0.65 -19.00
N ARG A 97 -33.38 1.93 -19.03
CA ARG A 97 -33.84 2.91 -20.04
C ARG A 97 -33.29 2.66 -21.44
N ILE A 98 -32.20 1.91 -21.59
CA ILE A 98 -31.62 1.60 -22.90
C ILE A 98 -32.52 0.62 -23.69
N VAL A 99 -33.43 -0.10 -23.03
CA VAL A 99 -34.25 -1.18 -23.63
C VAL A 99 -35.75 -0.85 -23.69
N ILE A 100 -36.17 0.39 -23.38
CA ILE A 100 -37.60 0.75 -23.47
C ILE A 100 -37.91 1.25 -24.89
N PRO A 101 -38.65 0.50 -25.72
CA PRO A 101 -38.86 0.82 -27.14
C PRO A 101 -39.71 2.07 -27.37
N HIS A 102 -40.56 2.45 -26.40
CA HIS A 102 -41.51 3.56 -26.53
C HIS A 102 -41.31 4.61 -25.45
N LYS A 103 -41.57 5.87 -25.80
CA LYS A 103 -41.42 7.04 -24.93
C LYS A 103 -42.77 7.58 -24.45
N ILE A 104 -42.71 8.40 -23.42
CA ILE A 104 -43.88 9.16 -22.96
C ILE A 104 -44.33 10.09 -24.09
N GLY A 105 -45.61 10.04 -24.43
CA GLY A 105 -46.24 10.76 -25.53
C GLY A 105 -46.41 9.94 -26.81
N ASP A 106 -45.81 8.76 -26.92
CA ASP A 106 -45.97 7.90 -28.09
C ASP A 106 -47.39 7.32 -28.14
N VAL A 107 -47.95 7.28 -29.36
CA VAL A 107 -49.21 6.56 -29.64
C VAL A 107 -48.83 5.12 -30.00
N VAL A 108 -49.34 4.18 -29.23
CA VAL A 108 -49.04 2.76 -29.38
C VAL A 108 -50.31 1.94 -29.48
N THR A 109 -50.23 0.78 -30.12
CA THR A 109 -51.38 -0.11 -30.31
C THR A 109 -51.31 -1.26 -29.31
N LEU A 110 -52.40 -1.49 -28.57
CA LEU A 110 -52.51 -2.59 -27.63
C LEU A 110 -52.70 -3.93 -28.35
N LYS A 111 -52.01 -4.98 -27.90
CA LYS A 111 -52.14 -6.32 -28.48
C LYS A 111 -53.48 -7.00 -28.17
N VAL A 112 -54.16 -6.61 -27.10
CA VAL A 112 -55.38 -7.27 -26.61
C VAL A 112 -56.56 -6.98 -27.51
N ASP A 113 -56.77 -5.70 -27.83
CA ASP A 113 -57.97 -5.20 -28.50
C ASP A 113 -57.65 -4.35 -29.74
N ASN A 114 -56.36 -4.23 -30.10
CA ASN A 114 -55.87 -3.42 -31.21
C ASN A 114 -56.27 -1.93 -31.10
N SER A 115 -56.54 -1.44 -29.88
CA SER A 115 -56.87 -0.05 -29.63
C SER A 115 -55.61 0.82 -29.61
N ASN A 116 -55.74 2.07 -30.09
CA ASN A 116 -54.68 3.06 -30.02
C ASN A 116 -54.74 3.79 -28.69
N VAL A 117 -53.63 3.78 -27.96
CA VAL A 117 -53.49 4.42 -26.66
C VAL A 117 -52.24 5.29 -26.62
N VAL A 118 -52.25 6.32 -25.78
CA VAL A 118 -51.10 7.20 -25.58
C VAL A 118 -50.35 6.77 -24.32
N ILE A 119 -49.04 6.60 -24.39
CA ILE A 119 -48.21 6.39 -23.19
C ILE A 119 -48.12 7.71 -22.44
N THR A 120 -48.68 7.76 -21.25
CA THR A 120 -48.67 8.97 -20.40
C THR A 120 -47.55 8.98 -19.39
N ASP A 121 -47.11 7.81 -18.94
CA ASP A 121 -46.03 7.68 -17.97
C ASP A 121 -45.38 6.28 -18.08
N ILE A 122 -44.14 6.17 -17.63
CA ILE A 122 -43.38 4.91 -17.61
C ILE A 122 -42.98 4.63 -16.17
N ILE A 123 -43.57 3.61 -15.59
CA ILE A 123 -43.31 3.18 -14.22
C ILE A 123 -42.19 2.16 -14.27
N VAL A 124 -41.03 2.53 -13.71
CA VAL A 124 -39.90 1.63 -13.51
C VAL A 124 -39.79 1.36 -12.01
N GLY A 125 -40.02 0.11 -11.62
CA GLY A 125 -39.93 -0.35 -10.24
C GLY A 125 -39.04 -1.59 -10.14
N GLY A 126 -38.63 -1.96 -8.94
CA GLY A 126 -37.76 -3.13 -8.76
C GLY A 126 -36.98 -3.11 -7.45
N GLY A 127 -36.38 -4.26 -7.14
CA GLY A 127 -35.42 -4.43 -6.07
C GLY A 127 -33.98 -4.52 -6.58
N MET A 128 -33.05 -5.00 -5.74
CA MET A 128 -31.64 -5.15 -6.12
C MET A 128 -31.40 -6.17 -7.24
N PHE A 129 -32.31 -7.14 -7.42
CA PHE A 129 -32.09 -8.31 -8.31
C PHE A 129 -33.06 -8.37 -9.48
N GLU A 130 -34.21 -7.72 -9.38
CA GLU A 130 -35.26 -7.79 -10.38
C GLU A 130 -35.90 -6.41 -10.54
N TYR A 131 -36.10 -6.00 -11.78
CA TYR A 131 -36.83 -4.78 -12.13
C TYR A 131 -37.99 -5.11 -13.06
N TYR A 132 -39.02 -4.27 -13.00
CA TYR A 132 -40.16 -4.32 -13.89
C TYR A 132 -40.40 -2.94 -14.49
N VAL A 133 -40.85 -2.94 -15.74
CA VAL A 133 -41.31 -1.75 -16.45
C VAL A 133 -42.79 -1.93 -16.72
N ARG A 134 -43.60 -0.90 -16.45
CA ARG A 134 -45.02 -0.82 -16.79
C ARG A 134 -45.31 0.50 -17.47
N TYR A 135 -46.16 0.49 -18.48
CA TYR A 135 -46.66 1.70 -19.10
C TYR A 135 -47.98 2.10 -18.49
N ARG A 136 -48.13 3.38 -18.19
CA ARG A 136 -49.41 3.99 -17.89
C ARG A 136 -49.96 4.57 -19.18
N VAL A 137 -50.99 3.95 -19.72
CA VAL A 137 -51.59 4.34 -21.00
C VAL A 137 -52.93 5.01 -20.79
N MET A 138 -53.25 5.94 -21.70
CA MET A 138 -54.54 6.60 -21.75
C MET A 138 -55.26 6.23 -23.06
N ASN A 139 -56.47 5.68 -22.91
CA ASN A 139 -57.35 5.39 -24.04
C ASN A 139 -58.11 6.66 -24.47
N ALA A 140 -58.75 6.66 -25.64
CA ALA A 140 -59.59 7.75 -26.15
C ALA A 140 -60.68 8.20 -25.16
N SER A 141 -61.17 7.26 -24.34
CA SER A 141 -62.15 7.52 -23.26
C SER A 141 -61.53 8.20 -22.01
N ARG A 142 -60.26 8.63 -22.06
CA ARG A 142 -59.48 9.21 -20.96
C ARG A 142 -59.31 8.31 -19.72
N LYS A 143 -59.63 7.03 -19.85
CA LYS A 143 -59.36 6.03 -18.82
C LYS A 143 -57.87 5.70 -18.82
N ILE A 144 -57.28 5.64 -17.64
CA ILE A 144 -55.88 5.35 -17.42
C ILE A 144 -55.75 3.89 -16.97
N GLU A 145 -54.89 3.14 -17.64
CA GLU A 145 -54.62 1.74 -17.33
C GLU A 145 -53.11 1.46 -17.27
N GLU A 146 -52.71 0.50 -16.45
CA GLU A 146 -51.32 0.09 -16.31
C GLU A 146 -51.11 -1.25 -17.01
N ILE A 147 -50.21 -1.26 -18.00
CA ILE A 147 -49.97 -2.41 -18.86
C ILE A 147 -48.49 -2.78 -18.87
N ALA A 148 -48.20 -4.06 -19.13
CA ALA A 148 -46.83 -4.50 -19.35
C ALA A 148 -46.36 -4.11 -20.76
N PRO A 149 -45.06 -3.80 -20.97
CA PRO A 149 -44.51 -3.44 -22.28
C PRO A 149 -44.74 -4.52 -23.36
N GLU A 150 -44.80 -5.78 -22.96
CA GLU A 150 -45.07 -6.90 -23.86
C GLU A 150 -46.46 -6.85 -24.50
N MET A 151 -47.41 -6.10 -23.92
CA MET A 151 -48.78 -5.95 -24.40
C MET A 151 -48.94 -4.84 -25.44
N VAL A 152 -47.83 -4.25 -25.89
CA VAL A 152 -47.78 -3.11 -26.80
C VAL A 152 -46.98 -3.49 -28.06
N PHE A 153 -47.43 -3.02 -29.22
CA PHE A 153 -46.70 -3.10 -30.49
C PHE A 153 -45.81 -1.86 -30.71
#